data_AF-A0A7Z0PVU4-F1
#
_entry.id   AF-A0A7Z0PVU4-F1
#
_cell.length_a   1.000
_cell.length_b   1.000
_cell.length_c   1.000
_cell.angle_alpha   90.00
_cell.angle_beta   90.00
_cell.angle_gamma   90.00
#
_symmetry.space_group_name_H-M   'P 1'
#
loop_
_entity.id
_entity.type
_entity.pdbx_description
1 polymer ?
#
loop_
_entity_poly.entity_id
_entity_poly.type
_entity_poly.pdbx_seq_one_letter_code
_entity_poly.pdbx_strand_id
1 'polypeptide(L)'
;AMTERGADPSRIVARTGPSVCGRCYEVPERMRAEVAAVEPAAYAETSWGTPAVDVAAGVHAQLERLGVRDVGRSPVCTMESHDHFSYRRDRATGRLAGYVWLD
;
A
#
# COMPACT_ATOMS: atom_id res chain seq x y z
N ALA A 1 6.64 16.52 -7.97
CA ALA A 1 7.95 15.90 -8.29
C ALA A 1 8.06 15.37 -9.73
N MET A 2 7.54 14.19 -10.11
CA MET A 2 7.73 13.68 -11.50
C MET A 2 7.10 14.59 -12.56
N THR A 3 5.89 15.09 -12.32
CA THR A 3 5.18 16.02 -13.20
C THR A 3 5.90 17.37 -13.36
N GLU A 4 6.47 17.89 -12.27
CA GLU A 4 7.33 19.09 -12.30
C GLU A 4 8.60 18.90 -13.15
N ARG A 5 9.01 17.64 -13.38
CA ARG A 5 10.12 17.26 -14.28
C ARG A 5 9.65 16.88 -15.68
N GLY A 6 8.38 17.11 -16.02
CA GLY A 6 7.82 16.89 -17.35
C GLY A 6 7.19 15.52 -17.58
N ALA A 7 7.01 14.70 -16.54
CA ALA A 7 6.28 13.44 -16.68
C ALA A 7 4.77 13.69 -16.87
N ASP A 8 4.18 13.00 -17.85
CA ASP A 8 2.73 12.92 -18.04
C ASP A 8 2.17 11.76 -17.18
N PRO A 9 1.24 12.00 -16.24
CA PRO A 9 0.65 10.95 -15.42
C PRO A 9 0.09 9.77 -16.20
N SER A 10 -0.49 10.02 -17.37
CA SER A 10 -1.07 8.97 -18.21
C SER A 10 -0.04 7.99 -18.78
N ARG A 11 1.24 8.37 -18.72
CA ARG A 11 2.40 7.58 -19.16
C ARG A 11 3.21 7.02 -17.98
N ILE A 12 2.82 7.30 -16.74
CA ILE A 12 3.46 6.76 -15.56
C ILE A 12 2.99 5.31 -15.35
N VAL A 13 3.96 4.44 -15.09
CA VAL A 13 3.74 3.07 -14.64
C VAL A 13 4.08 3.01 -13.15
N ALA A 14 3.09 2.67 -12.32
CA ALA A 14 3.26 2.56 -10.88
C ALA A 14 3.18 1.10 -10.43
N ARG A 15 4.10 0.69 -9.54
CA ARG A 15 4.12 -0.65 -8.96
C ARG A 15 4.27 -0.55 -7.45
N THR A 16 3.33 -1.13 -6.71
CA THR A 16 3.47 -1.28 -5.25
C THR A 16 3.99 -2.70 -4.94
N GLY A 17 5.16 -2.78 -4.30
CA GLY A 17 5.77 -4.04 -3.89
C GLY A 17 5.04 -4.75 -2.74
N PRO A 18 5.60 -5.87 -2.22
CA PRO A 18 5.06 -6.59 -1.07
C PRO A 18 4.81 -5.64 0.11
N SER A 19 3.61 -5.68 0.66
CA SER A 19 3.18 -4.85 1.78
C SER A 19 2.17 -5.59 2.65
N VAL A 20 1.93 -5.17 3.90
CA VAL A 20 0.84 -5.77 4.69
C VAL A 20 -0.51 -5.41 4.05
N CYS A 21 -1.37 -6.40 3.82
CA CYS A 21 -2.64 -6.21 3.13
C CYS A 21 -3.73 -5.66 4.07
N GLY A 22 -4.82 -5.15 3.50
CA GLY A 22 -5.97 -4.65 4.28
C GLY A 22 -6.62 -5.71 5.18
N ARG A 23 -6.50 -7.00 4.84
CA ARG A 23 -7.00 -8.11 5.66
C ARG A 23 -6.10 -8.45 6.86
N CYS A 24 -4.94 -7.82 6.98
CA CYS A 24 -3.97 -8.09 8.05
C CYS A 24 -3.52 -6.83 8.81
N TYR A 25 -3.66 -5.64 8.20
CA TYR A 25 -3.17 -4.40 8.80
C TYR A 25 -4.14 -3.84 9.85
N GLU A 26 -4.29 -4.57 10.95
CA GLU A 26 -5.07 -4.15 12.10
C GLU A 26 -4.57 -2.80 12.64
N VAL A 27 -5.51 -1.92 12.96
CA VAL A 27 -5.28 -0.63 13.62
C VAL A 27 -6.42 -0.36 14.61
N PRO A 28 -6.27 0.57 15.57
CA PRO A 28 -7.39 1.02 16.39
C PRO A 28 -8.52 1.62 15.53
N GLU A 29 -9.78 1.43 15.94
CA GLU A 29 -10.97 1.92 15.22
C GLU A 29 -10.87 3.41 14.86
N ARG A 30 -10.45 4.23 15.83
CA ARG A 30 -10.26 5.67 15.62
C ARG A 30 -9.30 5.96 14.47
N MET A 31 -8.20 5.22 14.36
CA MET A 31 -7.21 5.39 13.29
C MET A 31 -7.80 4.96 11.94
N ARG A 32 -8.53 3.83 11.88
CA ARG A 32 -9.25 3.42 10.66
C ARG A 32 -10.20 4.52 10.20
N ALA A 33 -11.02 5.05 11.12
CA ALA A 33 -11.99 6.09 10.83
C ALA A 33 -11.33 7.39 10.31
N GLU A 34 -10.25 7.84 10.96
CA GLU A 34 -9.48 9.01 10.54
C GLU A 34 -8.87 8.82 9.14
N VAL A 35 -8.29 7.66 8.85
CA VAL A 35 -7.74 7.34 7.53
C VAL A 35 -8.83 7.26 6.46
N ALA A 36 -9.92 6.55 6.73
CA ALA A 36 -11.03 6.37 5.79
C ALA A 36 -11.79 7.67 5.49
N ALA A 37 -11.79 8.63 6.44
CA ALA A 37 -12.34 9.96 6.21
C ALA A 37 -11.54 10.75 5.16
N VAL A 38 -10.23 10.51 5.06
CA VAL A 38 -9.35 11.15 4.06
C VAL A 38 -9.28 10.35 2.76
N GLU A 39 -9.17 9.03 2.86
CA GLU A 39 -9.11 8.11 1.73
C GLU A 39 -10.06 6.93 1.94
N PRO A 40 -11.30 7.00 1.41
CA PRO A 40 -12.30 5.96 1.59
C PRO A 40 -11.85 4.58 1.08
N ALA A 41 -11.01 4.53 0.04
CA ALA A 41 -10.51 3.27 -0.52
C ALA A 41 -9.59 2.50 0.44
N ALA A 42 -9.07 3.15 1.49
CA ALA A 42 -8.24 2.51 2.50
C ALA A 42 -9.05 1.83 3.61
N TYR A 43 -10.38 1.99 3.66
CA TYR A 43 -11.21 1.31 4.66
C TYR A 43 -11.11 -0.21 4.51
N ALA A 44 -10.79 -0.90 5.60
CA ALA A 44 -10.69 -2.35 5.60
C ALA A 44 -11.13 -2.97 6.94
N GLU A 45 -11.26 -4.28 6.91
CA GLU A 45 -11.43 -5.14 8.08
C GLU A 45 -10.43 -6.30 7.96
N THR A 46 -9.85 -6.71 9.08
CA THR A 46 -8.98 -7.87 9.11
C THR A 46 -9.77 -9.15 8.78
N SER A 47 -9.06 -10.21 8.40
CA SER A 47 -9.69 -11.53 8.23
C SER A 47 -10.25 -12.12 9.54
N TRP A 48 -9.99 -11.49 10.69
CA TRP A 48 -10.51 -11.87 12.01
C TRP A 48 -11.46 -10.82 12.62
N GLY A 49 -12.01 -9.92 11.79
CA GLY A 49 -13.16 -9.08 12.16
C GLY A 49 -12.81 -7.82 12.97
N THR A 50 -11.58 -7.33 12.88
CA THR A 50 -11.14 -6.12 13.58
C THR A 50 -10.86 -4.97 12.61
N PRO A 51 -10.90 -3.70 13.09
CA PRO A 51 -10.61 -2.54 12.25
C PRO A 51 -9.22 -2.63 11.59
N ALA A 52 -9.16 -2.37 10.28
CA ALA A 52 -7.93 -2.40 9.50
C ALA A 52 -7.85 -1.27 8.46
N VAL A 53 -6.68 -1.11 7.86
CA VAL A 53 -6.46 -0.18 6.75
C VAL A 53 -5.78 -0.88 5.56
N ASP A 54 -6.31 -0.73 4.35
CA ASP A 54 -5.60 -1.13 3.13
C ASP A 54 -4.84 0.07 2.54
N VAL A 55 -3.60 0.23 2.98
CA VAL A 55 -2.73 1.31 2.50
C VAL A 55 -2.49 1.22 1.00
N ALA A 56 -2.35 0.01 0.46
CA ALA A 56 -2.13 -0.16 -0.97
C ALA A 56 -3.36 0.26 -1.78
N ALA A 57 -4.57 -0.10 -1.34
CA ALA A 57 -5.81 0.36 -1.97
C ALA A 57 -5.93 1.89 -1.93
N GLY A 58 -5.62 2.52 -0.80
CA GLY A 58 -5.60 3.98 -0.69
C GLY A 58 -4.60 4.65 -1.64
N VAL A 59 -3.38 4.13 -1.74
CA VAL A 59 -2.36 4.63 -2.69
C VAL A 59 -2.84 4.47 -4.14
N HIS A 60 -3.45 3.34 -4.48
CA HIS A 60 -3.94 3.08 -5.85
C HIS A 60 -5.08 4.04 -6.22
N ALA A 61 -6.03 4.26 -5.32
CA ALA A 61 -7.11 5.23 -5.54
C ALA A 61 -6.57 6.66 -5.73
N GLN A 62 -5.52 7.04 -5.00
CA GLN A 62 -4.85 8.33 -5.18
C GLN A 62 -4.16 8.43 -6.55
N LEU A 63 -3.42 7.39 -6.95
CA LEU A 63 -2.74 7.33 -8.25
C LEU A 63 -3.73 7.43 -9.41
N GLU A 64 -4.84 6.72 -9.34
CA GLU A 64 -5.90 6.76 -10.35
C GLU A 64 -6.50 8.16 -10.47
N ARG A 65 -6.83 8.82 -9.35
CA ARG A 65 -7.33 10.21 -9.35
C ARG A 65 -6.33 11.21 -9.90
N LEU A 66 -5.03 10.92 -9.81
CA LEU A 66 -3.96 11.73 -10.41
C LEU A 66 -3.73 11.44 -11.90
N GLY A 67 -4.47 10.49 -12.49
CA GLY A 67 -4.41 10.15 -13.91
C GLY A 67 -3.38 9.07 -14.25
N VAL A 68 -2.80 8.39 -13.25
CA VAL A 68 -1.93 7.23 -13.48
C VAL A 68 -2.80 6.01 -13.76
N ARG A 69 -2.68 5.44 -14.96
CA ARG A 69 -3.56 4.36 -15.45
C ARG A 69 -2.95 2.97 -15.34
N ASP A 70 -1.63 2.86 -15.49
CA ASP A 70 -0.93 1.59 -15.39
C ASP A 70 -0.41 1.40 -13.95
N VAL A 71 -1.28 0.86 -13.09
CA VAL A 71 -0.98 0.61 -11.68
C VAL A 71 -1.02 -0.89 -11.41
N GLY A 72 0.04 -1.43 -10.80
CA GLY A 72 0.16 -2.84 -10.46
C GLY A 72 0.46 -3.04 -8.98
N ARG A 73 -0.19 -4.04 -8.38
CA ARG A 73 0.02 -4.44 -6.97
C ARG A 73 0.69 -5.81 -6.91
N SER A 74 1.74 -5.95 -6.11
CA SER A 74 2.25 -7.27 -5.72
C SER A 74 1.17 -8.02 -4.94
N PRO A 75 0.87 -9.29 -5.26
CA PRO A 75 -0.11 -10.09 -4.51
C PRO A 75 0.37 -10.50 -3.12
N VAL A 76 1.62 -10.20 -2.77
CA VAL A 76 2.26 -10.67 -1.54
C VAL A 76 1.89 -9.78 -0.35
N CYS A 77 1.24 -10.38 0.65
CA CYS A 77 1.15 -9.81 2.00
C CYS A 77 2.42 -10.13 2.79
N THR A 78 3.16 -9.13 3.27
CA THR A 78 4.38 -9.38 4.05
C THR A 78 4.10 -10.05 5.39
N MET A 79 2.92 -9.85 5.98
CA MET A 79 2.53 -10.52 7.23
C MET A 79 2.24 -12.01 7.02
N GLU A 80 1.64 -12.38 5.89
CA GLU A 80 1.28 -13.78 5.57
C GLU A 80 2.45 -14.56 4.96
N SER A 81 3.32 -13.89 4.19
CA SER A 81 4.46 -14.55 3.52
C SER A 81 5.64 -14.77 4.47
N HIS A 82 6.13 -16.01 4.53
CA HIS A 82 7.34 -16.37 5.27
C HIS A 82 8.64 -15.98 4.56
N ASP A 83 8.59 -15.69 3.25
CA ASP A 83 9.75 -15.28 2.46
C ASP A 83 10.05 -13.77 2.59
N HIS A 84 9.23 -13.04 3.35
CA HIS A 84 9.33 -11.59 3.48
C HIS A 84 9.40 -11.17 4.96
N PHE A 85 10.25 -10.19 5.25
CA PHE A 85 10.27 -9.57 6.58
C PHE A 85 8.97 -8.83 6.86
N SER A 86 8.43 -9.01 8.07
CA SER A 86 7.27 -8.26 8.55
C SER A 86 7.45 -7.83 9.99
N TYR A 87 7.56 -6.52 10.20
CA TYR A 87 7.60 -5.95 11.54
C TYR A 87 6.33 -6.27 12.35
N ARG A 88 5.17 -6.35 11.67
CA ARG A 88 3.90 -6.67 12.31
C ARG A 88 3.89 -8.09 12.90
N ARG A 89 4.51 -9.04 12.19
CA ARG A 89 4.61 -10.44 12.63
C ARG A 89 5.75 -10.64 13.63
N ASP A 90 6.94 -10.16 13.30
CA ASP A 90 8.18 -10.62 13.96
C ASP A 90 8.78 -9.57 14.93
N ARG A 91 8.29 -8.32 14.88
CA ARG A 91 8.86 -7.16 15.61
C ARG A 91 10.33 -6.91 15.23
N ALA A 92 11.28 -7.56 15.89
CA ALA A 92 12.70 -7.44 15.57
C ALA A 92 13.03 -8.30 14.34
N THR A 93 13.07 -7.67 13.16
CA THR A 93 13.26 -8.36 11.86
C THR A 93 14.04 -7.49 10.88
N GLY A 94 14.39 -8.05 9.72
CA GLY A 94 15.10 -7.37 8.63
C GLY A 94 14.26 -6.30 7.93
N ARG A 95 14.73 -5.83 6.78
CA ARG A 95 14.03 -4.82 5.96
C ARG A 95 14.03 -5.26 4.49
N LEU A 96 12.94 -4.93 3.81
CA LEU A 96 12.83 -5.05 2.37
C LEU A 96 13.29 -3.73 1.71
N ALA A 97 13.66 -3.80 0.44
CA ALA A 97 13.99 -2.64 -0.38
C ALA A 97 13.39 -2.80 -1.78
N GLY A 98 12.96 -1.68 -2.38
CA GLY A 98 12.54 -1.58 -3.77
C GLY A 98 13.46 -0.62 -4.50
N TYR A 99 13.91 -1.00 -5.68
CA TYR A 99 14.87 -0.23 -6.49
C TYR A 99 14.29 0.02 -7.87
N VAL A 100 14.51 1.23 -8.38
CA VAL A 100 14.24 1.61 -9.77
C VAL A 100 15.34 2.59 -10.18
N TRP A 101 15.92 2.38 -11.35
CA TRP A 101 16.94 3.25 -11.92
C TRP A 101 16.73 3.36 -13.44
N LEU A 102 17.39 4.34 -14.03
CA LEU A 102 17.56 4.42 -15.48
C LEU A 102 18.96 3.87 -15.79
N ASP A 103 19.09 3.17 -16.92
CA ASP A 103 20.39 2.74 -17.42
C ASP A 103 21.26 3.92 -17.86
#